data_AF-A0A932Q659-F1
#
_entry.id   AF-A0A932Q659-F1
#
_cell.length_a   1.000
_cell.length_b   1.000
_cell.length_c   1.000
_cell.angle_alpha   90.00
_cell.angle_beta   90.00
_cell.angle_gamma   90.00
#
_symmetry.space_group_name_H-M   'P 1'
#
loop_
_entity.id
_entity.type
_entity.pdbx_description
1 polymer ?
#
loop_
_entity_poly.entity_id
_entity_poly.type
_entity_poly.pdbx_seq_one_letter_code
_entity_poly.pdbx_strand_id
1 'polypeptide(L)'
;MIFLLCLLIVMSAALALGAATGKQAKKGKKAKTPRLPLVRVESLFSVNEAPVSKRAKIFLVAGSSQAASFAREVVEQKKLWLRAGFAEDEIECYYVKPLQEDLNDDQAQFVPVAASLARCHASSVKLLREHLKAVAERNPKPEFVYLYITSHGDKPVSYTLAEAKPTDEDYWALEREARYPVYEKYTMLIEGLSDGTATSTEILGALRAGRDARDLILTPDMLKEALSGGLAQVPKFVVLQGCFSGGFFEETAPQHSQDLLSQLPNITLLSAARHDRSSFGCEPGSSTTFFGGVYNALLAQHPADPREIAWKSLWMAAQADIAQLEKREKVSPPSLPQFYSNYR
;
A
#
# COMPACT_ATOMS: atom_id res chain seq x y z
N MET A 1 16.68 14.43 48.09
CA MET A 1 16.42 12.97 48.16
C MET A 1 15.07 12.75 47.49
N ILE A 2 15.02 12.66 46.15
CA ILE A 2 15.21 11.45 45.32
C ILE A 2 14.08 10.45 45.61
N PHE A 3 12.96 10.44 44.88
CA PHE A 3 12.66 9.94 43.51
C PHE A 3 12.11 8.49 43.50
N LEU A 4 11.12 8.27 42.61
CA LEU A 4 10.71 6.98 41.99
C LEU A 4 9.90 6.02 42.90
N LEU A 5 8.71 5.54 42.53
CA LEU A 5 8.47 4.60 41.42
C LEU A 5 6.98 4.60 41.01
N CYS A 6 6.69 4.96 39.76
CA CYS A 6 5.47 4.58 39.04
C CYS A 6 5.97 3.91 37.75
N LEU A 7 5.76 2.61 37.61
CA LEU A 7 6.13 1.81 36.43
C LEU A 7 4.83 1.10 35.97
N LEU A 8 4.15 1.58 34.93
CA LEU A 8 4.22 1.12 33.54
C LEU A 8 3.88 -0.37 33.35
N ILE A 9 2.63 -0.62 32.92
CA ILE A 9 2.24 -1.82 32.16
C ILE A 9 1.82 -1.30 30.78
N VAL A 10 2.70 -1.45 29.80
CA VAL A 10 2.38 -1.37 28.36
C VAL A 10 2.83 -2.71 27.80
N MET A 11 1.87 -3.58 27.45
CA MET A 11 2.13 -4.76 26.62
C MET A 11 1.95 -4.38 25.17
N SER A 12 3.04 -4.52 24.42
CA SER A 12 3.13 -4.41 22.97
C SER A 12 2.34 -5.51 22.27
N ALA A 13 1.60 -5.14 21.24
CA ALA A 13 1.13 -6.05 20.20
C ALA A 13 2.31 -6.31 19.25
N ALA A 14 2.86 -7.52 19.32
CA ALA A 14 3.81 -8.03 18.33
C ALA A 14 3.06 -8.89 17.31
N LEU A 15 3.28 -8.61 16.03
CA LEU A 15 2.90 -9.49 14.94
C LEU A 15 3.59 -10.85 15.11
N ALA A 16 2.80 -11.88 14.83
CA ALA A 16 3.14 -13.26 14.99
C ALA A 16 4.02 -13.74 13.81
N LEU A 17 5.27 -14.03 14.09
CA LEU A 17 6.04 -15.04 13.38
C LEU A 17 6.25 -16.22 14.33
N GLY A 18 5.68 -17.36 13.95
CA GLY A 18 5.56 -18.52 14.79
C GLY A 18 6.86 -19.29 14.97
N ALA A 19 7.49 -19.15 16.14
CA ALA A 19 8.40 -20.17 16.68
C ALA A 19 7.58 -21.18 17.50
N ALA A 20 7.42 -22.38 16.96
CA ALA A 20 6.68 -23.48 17.55
C ALA A 20 7.35 -23.99 18.84
N THR A 21 6.75 -23.70 20.00
CA THR A 21 7.03 -24.41 21.25
C THR A 21 5.97 -25.49 21.48
N GLY A 22 6.45 -26.72 21.70
CA GLY A 22 5.63 -27.92 21.80
C GLY A 22 4.69 -27.92 23.00
N LYS A 23 3.40 -27.75 22.73
CA LYS A 23 2.32 -28.38 23.51
C LYS A 23 1.48 -29.22 22.55
N GLN A 24 1.40 -30.53 22.79
CA GLN A 24 0.57 -31.46 22.04
C GLN A 24 -0.92 -31.09 22.20
N ALA A 25 -1.41 -30.22 21.32
CA ALA A 25 -2.82 -30.04 21.07
C ALA A 25 -3.35 -31.33 20.40
N LYS A 26 -4.40 -31.91 20.97
CA LYS A 26 -5.15 -33.02 20.35
C LYS A 26 -5.57 -32.57 18.95
N LYS A 27 -4.97 -33.17 17.92
CA LYS A 27 -5.29 -32.98 16.50
C LYS A 27 -6.75 -33.36 16.26
N GLY A 28 -7.66 -32.40 16.38
CA GLY A 28 -8.98 -32.49 15.75
C GLY A 28 -8.74 -32.70 14.25
N LYS A 29 -9.36 -33.73 13.67
CA LYS A 29 -9.32 -33.99 12.22
C LYS A 29 -9.88 -32.75 11.51
N LYS A 30 -9.01 -31.84 11.06
CA LYS A 30 -9.40 -30.78 10.11
C LYS A 30 -10.02 -31.50 8.92
N ALA A 31 -11.29 -31.23 8.65
CA ALA A 31 -11.97 -31.71 7.45
C ALA A 31 -11.07 -31.37 6.25
N LYS A 32 -10.80 -32.35 5.39
CA LYS A 32 -10.02 -32.11 4.17
C LYS A 32 -10.85 -31.16 3.29
N THR A 33 -10.50 -29.89 3.30
CA THR A 33 -11.02 -28.94 2.31
C THR A 33 -10.75 -29.54 0.93
N PRO A 34 -11.75 -29.62 0.04
CA PRO A 34 -11.53 -30.14 -1.31
C PRO A 34 -10.42 -29.34 -1.97
N ARG A 35 -9.36 -30.03 -2.43
CA ARG A 35 -8.27 -29.40 -3.17
C ARG A 35 -8.82 -28.93 -4.52
N LEU A 36 -8.78 -27.63 -4.76
CA LEU A 36 -9.03 -27.07 -6.08
C LEU A 36 -8.02 -27.65 -7.09
N PRO A 37 -8.38 -27.74 -8.38
CA PRO A 37 -7.42 -28.13 -9.41
C PRO A 37 -6.23 -27.16 -9.38
N LEU A 38 -5.02 -27.72 -9.53
CA LEU A 38 -3.78 -26.93 -9.62
C LEU A 38 -3.87 -26.00 -10.83
N VAL A 39 -3.85 -24.70 -10.58
CA VAL A 39 -3.78 -23.66 -11.62
C VAL A 39 -2.41 -23.00 -11.58
N ARG A 40 -1.81 -22.79 -12.74
CA ARG A 40 -0.49 -22.17 -12.87
C ARG A 40 -0.61 -20.67 -13.00
N VAL A 41 0.25 -19.92 -12.30
CA VAL A 41 0.23 -18.44 -12.36
C VAL A 41 0.37 -17.93 -13.79
N GLU A 42 1.27 -18.51 -14.60
CA GLU A 42 1.52 -18.07 -15.99
C GLU A 42 0.30 -18.25 -16.91
N SER A 43 -0.63 -19.13 -16.53
CA SER A 43 -1.85 -19.34 -17.31
C SER A 43 -2.96 -18.33 -17.00
N LEU A 44 -2.85 -17.62 -15.87
CA LEU A 44 -3.88 -16.69 -15.40
C LEU A 44 -3.43 -15.23 -15.44
N PHE A 45 -2.14 -14.98 -15.22
CA PHE A 45 -1.62 -13.64 -14.97
C PHE A 45 -0.54 -13.28 -15.99
N SER A 46 -0.78 -12.17 -16.68
CA SER A 46 0.16 -11.48 -17.56
C SER A 46 0.22 -10.00 -17.19
N VAL A 47 1.35 -9.36 -17.46
CA VAL A 47 1.53 -7.92 -17.27
C VAL A 47 1.49 -7.20 -18.62
N ASN A 48 0.94 -6.00 -18.64
CA ASN A 48 0.93 -5.13 -19.80
C ASN A 48 2.25 -4.36 -19.91
N GLU A 49 2.93 -4.50 -21.03
CA GLU A 49 4.19 -3.78 -21.35
C GLU A 49 3.96 -2.53 -22.22
N ALA A 50 2.71 -2.23 -22.58
CA ALA A 50 2.41 -1.04 -23.36
C ALA A 50 2.83 0.24 -22.61
N PRO A 51 3.22 1.32 -23.33
CA PRO A 51 3.42 2.62 -22.70
C PRO A 51 2.14 3.15 -22.04
N VAL A 52 2.30 4.02 -21.04
CA VAL A 52 1.18 4.76 -20.45
C VAL A 52 0.33 5.46 -21.51
N SER A 53 -0.99 5.34 -21.39
CA SER A 53 -1.95 6.01 -22.28
C SER A 53 -1.77 7.52 -22.21
N LYS A 54 -1.86 8.19 -23.37
CA LYS A 54 -1.81 9.67 -23.46
C LYS A 54 -2.93 10.37 -22.69
N ARG A 55 -4.02 9.67 -22.37
CA ARG A 55 -5.16 10.18 -21.61
C ARG A 55 -5.16 9.76 -20.13
N ALA A 56 -4.18 8.98 -19.70
CA ALA A 56 -4.06 8.51 -18.32
C ALA A 56 -4.09 9.68 -17.32
N LYS A 57 -4.98 9.58 -16.33
CA LYS A 57 -5.11 10.51 -15.20
C LYS A 57 -5.48 9.81 -13.89
N ILE A 58 -5.81 8.52 -13.92
CA ILE A 58 -6.14 7.69 -12.76
C ILE A 58 -5.11 6.56 -12.69
N PHE A 59 -4.46 6.37 -11.54
CA PHE A 59 -3.40 5.39 -11.30
C PHE A 59 -3.79 4.52 -10.11
N LEU A 60 -3.90 3.21 -10.32
CA LEU A 60 -4.37 2.24 -9.33
C LEU A 60 -3.31 1.17 -9.12
N VAL A 61 -2.72 1.09 -7.92
CA VAL A 61 -1.51 0.29 -7.68
C VAL A 61 -1.76 -0.72 -6.57
N ALA A 62 -1.69 -2.01 -6.90
CA ALA A 62 -1.59 -3.10 -5.94
C ALA A 62 -0.11 -3.45 -5.79
N GLY A 63 0.47 -3.09 -4.64
CA GLY A 63 1.91 -3.11 -4.41
C GLY A 63 2.47 -4.44 -3.89
N SER A 64 1.63 -5.40 -3.52
CA SER A 64 2.07 -6.70 -2.98
C SER A 64 1.24 -7.85 -3.56
N SER A 65 1.85 -9.03 -3.65
CA SER A 65 1.15 -10.26 -4.01
C SER A 65 0.76 -11.16 -2.84
N GLN A 66 1.17 -10.82 -1.62
CA GLN A 66 0.99 -11.69 -0.46
C GLN A 66 -0.49 -11.91 -0.08
N ALA A 67 -1.36 -10.99 -0.50
CA ALA A 67 -2.80 -11.10 -0.32
C ALA A 67 -3.57 -10.64 -1.56
N ALA A 68 -4.59 -11.43 -1.96
CA ALA A 68 -5.44 -11.09 -3.09
C ALA A 68 -6.28 -9.82 -2.87
N SER A 69 -6.41 -9.36 -1.61
CA SER A 69 -7.16 -8.15 -1.24
C SER A 69 -6.63 -6.90 -1.94
N PHE A 70 -5.30 -6.73 -2.05
CA PHE A 70 -4.70 -5.58 -2.75
C PHE A 70 -5.11 -5.53 -4.22
N ALA A 71 -4.98 -6.66 -4.92
CA ALA A 71 -5.36 -6.77 -6.33
C ALA A 71 -6.87 -6.58 -6.52
N ARG A 72 -7.69 -7.09 -5.60
CA ARG A 72 -9.14 -6.90 -5.64
C ARG A 72 -9.53 -5.43 -5.49
N GLU A 73 -8.92 -4.71 -4.55
CA GLU A 73 -9.20 -3.29 -4.34
C GLU A 73 -8.91 -2.46 -5.59
N VAL A 74 -7.82 -2.75 -6.31
CA VAL A 74 -7.52 -2.13 -7.62
C VAL A 74 -8.60 -2.44 -8.66
N VAL A 75 -9.07 -3.69 -8.74
CA VAL A 75 -10.14 -4.08 -9.67
C VAL A 75 -11.46 -3.38 -9.32
N GLU A 76 -11.78 -3.23 -8.03
CA GLU A 76 -12.95 -2.51 -7.55
C GLU A 76 -12.86 -1.02 -7.87
N GLN A 77 -11.71 -0.40 -7.61
CA GLN A 77 -11.42 0.99 -7.98
C GLN A 77 -11.57 1.22 -9.49
N LYS A 78 -11.00 0.34 -10.33
CA LYS A 78 -11.16 0.44 -11.78
C LYS A 78 -12.64 0.41 -12.17
N LYS A 79 -13.44 -0.50 -11.58
CA LYS A 79 -14.89 -0.56 -11.81
C LYS A 79 -15.61 0.70 -11.34
N LEU A 80 -15.20 1.29 -10.23
CA LEU A 80 -15.77 2.54 -9.71
C LEU A 80 -15.55 3.70 -10.68
N TRP A 81 -14.33 3.88 -11.18
CA TRP A 81 -14.01 4.96 -12.12
C TRP A 81 -14.68 4.77 -13.48
N LEU A 82 -14.76 3.53 -13.98
CA LEU A 82 -15.54 3.24 -15.19
C LEU A 82 -17.03 3.60 -15.01
N ARG A 83 -17.61 3.31 -13.85
CA ARG A 83 -19.01 3.71 -13.53
C ARG A 83 -19.18 5.23 -13.36
N ALA A 84 -18.13 5.92 -12.92
CA ALA A 84 -18.10 7.38 -12.85
C ALA A 84 -17.96 8.06 -14.22
N GLY A 85 -17.84 7.28 -15.31
CA GLY A 85 -17.80 7.78 -16.69
C GLY A 85 -16.40 7.97 -17.27
N PHE A 86 -15.34 7.58 -16.54
CA PHE A 86 -13.98 7.60 -17.09
C PHE A 86 -13.79 6.47 -18.11
N ALA A 87 -13.05 6.77 -19.18
CA ALA A 87 -12.71 5.79 -20.19
C ALA A 87 -11.58 4.87 -19.72
N GLU A 88 -11.50 3.66 -20.29
CA GLU A 88 -10.48 2.69 -19.90
C GLU A 88 -9.04 3.20 -20.15
N ASP A 89 -8.83 4.00 -21.18
CA ASP A 89 -7.55 4.64 -21.49
C ASP A 89 -7.24 5.86 -20.61
N GLU A 90 -8.11 6.22 -19.68
CA GLU A 90 -7.84 7.23 -18.64
C GLU A 90 -7.37 6.60 -17.32
N ILE A 91 -7.47 5.26 -17.19
CA ILE A 91 -7.21 4.49 -15.98
C ILE A 91 -6.05 3.52 -16.20
N GLU A 92 -4.93 3.79 -15.54
CA GLU A 92 -3.78 2.89 -15.47
C GLU A 92 -3.86 2.06 -14.20
N CYS A 93 -3.73 0.75 -14.35
CA CYS A 93 -3.67 -0.17 -13.21
C CYS A 93 -2.35 -0.94 -13.19
N TYR A 94 -1.88 -1.24 -11.98
CA TYR A 94 -0.62 -1.90 -11.72
C TYR A 94 -0.85 -2.99 -10.66
N TYR A 95 -0.27 -4.17 -10.87
CA TYR A 95 -0.33 -5.25 -9.87
C TYR A 95 0.95 -6.08 -9.84
N VAL A 96 1.22 -6.69 -8.69
CA VAL A 96 2.28 -7.69 -8.54
C VAL A 96 1.70 -9.05 -8.93
N LYS A 97 2.38 -9.76 -9.81
CA LYS A 97 1.98 -11.11 -10.22
C LYS A 97 2.16 -12.05 -9.01
N PRO A 98 1.15 -12.83 -8.60
CA PRO A 98 1.30 -13.67 -7.43
C PRO A 98 2.33 -14.76 -7.63
N LEU A 99 3.08 -15.07 -6.57
CA LEU A 99 3.89 -16.28 -6.55
C LEU A 99 2.97 -17.50 -6.61
N GLN A 100 3.50 -18.63 -7.06
CA GLN A 100 2.69 -19.86 -7.12
C GLN A 100 2.22 -20.29 -5.72
N GLU A 101 3.00 -20.00 -4.67
CA GLU A 101 2.63 -20.24 -3.29
C GLU A 101 1.45 -19.36 -2.86
N ASP A 102 1.53 -18.04 -3.06
CA ASP A 102 0.43 -17.10 -2.78
C ASP A 102 -0.87 -17.51 -3.50
N LEU A 103 -0.76 -17.90 -4.79
CA LEU A 103 -1.90 -18.37 -5.56
C LEU A 103 -2.49 -19.67 -4.99
N ASN A 104 -1.65 -20.59 -4.49
CA ASN A 104 -2.14 -21.83 -3.89
C ASN A 104 -2.85 -21.57 -2.56
N ASP A 105 -2.34 -20.63 -1.77
CA ASP A 105 -2.89 -20.28 -0.46
C ASP A 105 -4.21 -19.50 -0.56
N ASP A 106 -4.37 -18.68 -1.61
CA ASP A 106 -5.55 -17.82 -1.78
C ASP A 106 -6.21 -17.91 -3.18
N GLN A 107 -6.23 -19.12 -3.76
CA GLN A 107 -6.74 -19.36 -5.12
C GLN A 107 -8.18 -18.84 -5.32
N ALA A 108 -9.02 -19.02 -4.31
CA ALA A 108 -10.42 -18.62 -4.35
C ALA A 108 -10.59 -17.10 -4.55
N GLN A 109 -9.59 -16.31 -4.16
CA GLN A 109 -9.63 -14.86 -4.27
C GLN A 109 -8.87 -14.30 -5.46
N PHE A 110 -7.76 -14.92 -5.85
CA PHE A 110 -6.96 -14.53 -7.01
C PHE A 110 -7.64 -14.84 -8.35
N VAL A 111 -8.23 -16.03 -8.49
CA VAL A 111 -8.82 -16.46 -9.78
C VAL A 111 -9.93 -15.51 -10.26
N PRO A 112 -10.88 -15.05 -9.42
CA PRO A 112 -11.93 -14.13 -9.87
C PRO A 112 -11.45 -12.76 -10.36
N VAL A 113 -10.25 -12.32 -9.95
CA VAL A 113 -9.73 -10.99 -10.32
C VAL A 113 -8.77 -11.04 -11.51
N ALA A 114 -8.20 -12.21 -11.84
CA ALA A 114 -7.19 -12.39 -12.87
C ALA A 114 -7.56 -11.76 -14.23
N ALA A 115 -8.76 -12.03 -14.75
CA ALA A 115 -9.19 -11.50 -16.04
C ALA A 115 -9.28 -9.96 -16.06
N SER A 116 -9.60 -9.33 -14.92
CA SER A 116 -9.65 -7.87 -14.81
C SER A 116 -8.26 -7.23 -14.75
N LEU A 117 -7.24 -8.02 -14.35
CA LEU A 117 -5.85 -7.59 -14.22
C LEU A 117 -5.02 -7.82 -15.49
N ALA A 118 -5.53 -8.56 -16.48
CA ALA A 118 -4.78 -8.93 -17.69
C ALA A 118 -4.26 -7.73 -18.51
N ARG A 119 -4.84 -6.53 -18.32
CA ARG A 119 -4.41 -5.28 -18.98
C ARG A 119 -3.62 -4.33 -18.05
N CYS A 120 -3.40 -4.73 -16.80
CA CYS A 120 -2.63 -3.95 -15.84
C CYS A 120 -1.13 -4.15 -16.04
N HIS A 121 -0.36 -3.10 -15.77
CA HIS A 121 1.09 -3.13 -15.78
C HIS A 121 1.66 -3.91 -14.60
N ALA A 122 2.94 -4.28 -14.69
CA ALA A 122 3.70 -4.73 -13.54
C ALA A 122 3.78 -3.59 -12.50
N SER A 123 3.47 -3.89 -11.25
CA SER A 123 3.56 -2.95 -10.14
C SER A 123 5.01 -2.77 -9.71
N SER A 124 5.74 -1.89 -10.38
CA SER A 124 7.11 -1.52 -10.01
C SER A 124 7.23 -0.02 -9.75
N VAL A 125 8.07 0.37 -8.79
CA VAL A 125 8.28 1.79 -8.46
C VAL A 125 8.85 2.54 -9.65
N LYS A 126 9.81 1.94 -10.34
CA LYS A 126 10.40 2.50 -11.57
C LYS A 126 9.35 2.80 -12.63
N LEU A 127 8.52 1.82 -13.00
CA LEU A 127 7.54 1.99 -14.07
C LEU A 127 6.48 3.03 -13.68
N LEU A 128 6.01 3.01 -12.44
CA LEU A 128 5.07 4.01 -11.93
C LEU A 128 5.65 5.43 -12.03
N ARG A 129 6.92 5.63 -11.64
CA ARG A 129 7.61 6.92 -11.76
C ARG A 129 7.76 7.35 -13.21
N GLU A 130 8.15 6.45 -14.10
CA GLU A 130 8.27 6.72 -15.54
C GLU A 130 6.92 7.14 -16.14
N HIS A 131 5.84 6.45 -15.77
CA HIS A 131 4.49 6.75 -16.23
C HIS A 131 4.00 8.11 -15.70
N LEU A 132 4.18 8.40 -14.40
CA LEU A 132 3.83 9.70 -13.82
C LEU A 132 4.64 10.84 -14.45
N LYS A 133 5.94 10.63 -14.70
CA LYS A 133 6.79 11.59 -15.40
C LYS A 133 6.30 11.84 -16.83
N ALA A 134 5.98 10.79 -17.58
CA ALA A 134 5.44 10.92 -18.93
C ALA A 134 4.10 11.68 -18.95
N VAL A 135 3.28 11.58 -17.90
CA VAL A 135 2.06 12.39 -17.72
C VAL A 135 2.42 13.84 -17.42
N ALA A 136 3.38 14.06 -16.53
CA ALA A 136 3.87 15.38 -16.17
C ALA A 136 4.49 16.14 -17.34
N GLU A 137 4.96 15.47 -18.40
CA GLU A 137 5.54 16.08 -19.59
C GLU A 137 4.51 16.45 -20.68
N ARG A 138 3.25 16.01 -20.56
CA ARG A 138 2.21 16.23 -21.58
C ARG A 138 1.85 17.70 -21.76
N ASN A 139 1.36 18.03 -22.95
CA ASN A 139 0.71 19.30 -23.27
C ASN A 139 -0.50 19.03 -24.19
N PRO A 140 -1.75 19.28 -23.77
CA PRO A 140 -2.15 19.84 -22.48
C PRO A 140 -1.88 18.89 -21.28
N LYS A 141 -1.83 19.47 -20.07
CA LYS A 141 -1.80 18.70 -18.81
C LYS A 141 -3.14 18.00 -18.57
N PRO A 142 -3.17 16.89 -17.81
CA PRO A 142 -4.45 16.31 -17.40
C PRO A 142 -5.21 17.25 -16.45
N GLU A 143 -6.53 17.09 -16.41
CA GLU A 143 -7.41 17.90 -15.55
C GLU A 143 -7.21 17.65 -14.05
N PHE A 144 -6.75 16.45 -13.70
CA PHE A 144 -6.37 16.04 -12.36
C PHE A 144 -5.45 14.83 -12.46
N VAL A 145 -4.87 14.41 -11.34
CA VAL A 145 -4.24 13.10 -11.15
C VAL A 145 -4.87 12.44 -9.93
N TYR A 146 -5.43 11.25 -10.09
CA TYR A 146 -5.88 10.40 -9.00
C TYR A 146 -4.90 9.23 -8.84
N LEU A 147 -4.45 8.98 -7.62
CA LEU A 147 -3.52 7.89 -7.30
C LEU A 147 -4.05 7.13 -6.09
N TYR A 148 -4.33 5.84 -6.28
CA TYR A 148 -4.68 4.91 -5.21
C TYR A 148 -3.61 3.83 -5.12
N ILE A 149 -2.94 3.73 -3.98
CA ILE A 149 -1.95 2.70 -3.71
C ILE A 149 -2.45 1.84 -2.55
N THR A 150 -2.47 0.53 -2.74
CA THR A 150 -2.83 -0.48 -1.74
C THR A 150 -1.70 -1.50 -1.64
N SER A 151 -1.06 -1.58 -0.46
CA SER A 151 0.09 -2.46 -0.22
C SER A 151 0.44 -2.55 1.27
N HIS A 152 1.51 -3.27 1.58
CA HIS A 152 2.23 -3.11 2.83
C HIS A 152 2.93 -1.74 2.89
N GLY A 153 3.11 -1.24 4.10
CA GLY A 153 3.92 -0.07 4.38
C GLY A 153 4.74 -0.28 5.63
N ASP A 154 5.85 0.43 5.72
CA ASP A 154 6.78 0.32 6.84
C ASP A 154 7.18 1.69 7.38
N LYS A 155 7.53 1.73 8.66
CA LYS A 155 8.12 2.89 9.34
C LYS A 155 9.65 2.87 9.14
N PRO A 156 10.35 4.00 9.38
CA PRO A 156 11.80 3.99 9.39
C PRO A 156 12.35 2.86 10.26
N VAL A 157 13.32 2.10 9.75
CA VAL A 157 13.87 0.92 10.42
C VAL A 157 14.52 1.29 11.76
N SER A 158 15.07 2.50 11.89
CA SER A 158 15.57 3.02 13.16
C SER A 158 14.51 3.06 14.27
N TYR A 159 13.22 3.24 13.94
CA TYR A 159 12.14 3.25 14.93
C TYR A 159 11.91 1.84 15.49
N THR A 160 11.94 0.83 14.62
CA THR A 160 11.85 -0.58 15.02
C THR A 160 13.11 -1.03 15.76
N LEU A 161 14.28 -0.63 15.27
CA LEU A 161 15.57 -0.95 15.89
C LEU A 161 15.72 -0.36 17.30
N ALA A 162 15.18 0.84 17.55
CA ALA A 162 15.16 1.46 18.88
C ALA A 162 14.31 0.68 19.90
N GLU A 163 13.33 -0.09 19.44
CA GLU A 163 12.46 -0.94 20.26
C GLU A 163 13.03 -2.37 20.43
N ALA A 164 13.90 -2.81 19.51
CA ALA A 164 14.49 -4.14 19.48
C ALA A 164 15.70 -4.30 20.41
N LYS A 165 15.93 -5.54 20.88
CA LYS A 165 17.09 -5.92 21.70
C LYS A 165 18.06 -6.76 20.89
N PRO A 166 19.38 -6.71 21.16
CA PRO A 166 20.37 -7.59 20.49
C PRO A 166 20.13 -9.09 20.61
N THR A 167 19.29 -9.50 21.56
CA THR A 167 18.86 -10.90 21.76
C THR A 167 17.69 -11.29 20.86
N ASP A 168 17.02 -10.34 20.24
CA ASP A 168 15.89 -10.59 19.35
C ASP A 168 16.43 -11.14 18.03
N GLU A 169 15.72 -12.11 17.46
CA GLU A 169 16.14 -12.85 16.26
C GLU A 169 16.46 -11.90 15.09
N ASP A 170 15.68 -10.83 14.95
CA ASP A 170 15.74 -9.91 13.82
C ASP A 170 16.66 -8.70 14.04
N TYR A 171 17.23 -8.52 15.24
CA TYR A 171 18.01 -7.31 15.56
C TYR A 171 19.13 -7.05 14.56
N TRP A 172 19.90 -8.08 14.23
CA TRP A 172 21.01 -7.96 13.29
C TRP A 172 20.56 -7.76 11.85
N ALA A 173 19.34 -8.16 11.49
CA ALA A 173 18.76 -7.85 10.20
C ALA A 173 18.42 -6.36 10.11
N LEU A 174 17.71 -5.85 11.13
CA LEU A 174 17.37 -4.44 11.25
C LEU A 174 18.62 -3.54 11.26
N GLU A 175 19.67 -3.93 12.00
CA GLU A 175 20.94 -3.18 12.05
C GLU A 175 21.66 -3.12 10.69
N ARG A 176 21.51 -4.16 9.85
CA ARG A 176 22.04 -4.15 8.48
C ARG A 176 21.21 -3.28 7.55
N GLU A 177 19.89 -3.29 7.70
CA GLU A 177 18.97 -2.50 6.90
C GLU A 177 19.07 -1.01 7.18
N ALA A 178 19.26 -0.63 8.45
CA ALA A 178 19.51 0.76 8.88
C ALA A 178 20.71 1.43 8.20
N ARG A 179 21.58 0.66 7.53
CA ARG A 179 22.72 1.19 6.76
C ARG A 179 22.30 1.77 5.41
N TYR A 180 21.10 1.49 4.92
CA TYR A 180 20.61 2.03 3.66
C TYR A 180 19.65 3.20 3.93
N PRO A 181 19.94 4.41 3.41
CA PRO A 181 19.11 5.59 3.66
C PRO A 181 17.64 5.47 3.27
N VAL A 182 17.30 4.56 2.35
CA VAL A 182 15.91 4.30 1.93
C VAL A 182 15.06 3.69 3.04
N TYR A 183 15.65 2.90 3.94
CA TYR A 183 14.95 2.30 5.07
C TYR A 183 14.83 3.24 6.27
N GLU A 184 15.49 4.40 6.24
CA GLU A 184 15.32 5.46 7.24
C GLU A 184 14.14 6.40 6.91
N LYS A 185 13.26 5.98 6.00
CA LYS A 185 12.06 6.70 5.60
C LYS A 185 10.85 5.80 5.74
N TYR A 186 9.66 6.40 5.83
CA TYR A 186 8.43 5.65 5.58
C TYR A 186 8.44 5.07 4.18
N THR A 187 7.89 3.87 4.03
CA THR A 187 7.86 3.19 2.74
C THR A 187 6.48 2.60 2.44
N MET A 188 6.16 2.54 1.16
CA MET A 188 5.11 1.66 0.63
C MET A 188 5.82 0.61 -0.22
N LEU A 189 5.60 -0.67 0.08
CA LEU A 189 6.22 -1.75 -0.69
C LEU A 189 5.51 -1.86 -2.03
N ILE A 190 6.27 -1.77 -3.12
CA ILE A 190 5.78 -2.02 -4.48
C ILE A 190 6.71 -3.11 -5.03
N GLU A 191 6.30 -4.34 -4.77
CA GLU A 191 7.11 -5.55 -4.85
C GLU A 191 7.28 -6.08 -6.28
N GLY A 192 6.87 -5.39 -7.34
CA GLY A 192 7.18 -5.85 -8.69
C GLY A 192 8.55 -5.38 -9.16
N LEU A 193 9.37 -6.29 -9.67
CA LEU A 193 10.41 -5.95 -10.64
C LEU A 193 9.78 -5.78 -12.04
N SER A 194 10.62 -5.53 -13.05
CA SER A 194 10.17 -5.35 -14.44
C SER A 194 9.38 -6.56 -15.00
N ASP A 195 9.56 -7.75 -14.44
CA ASP A 195 8.82 -8.97 -14.78
C ASP A 195 7.57 -9.21 -13.93
N GLY A 196 7.30 -8.33 -12.95
CA GLY A 196 6.12 -8.37 -12.09
C GLY A 196 6.26 -9.17 -10.80
N THR A 197 7.47 -9.61 -10.42
CA THR A 197 7.72 -10.33 -9.15
C THR A 197 8.92 -9.75 -8.39
N ALA A 198 8.83 -9.64 -7.07
CA ALA A 198 9.95 -9.45 -6.16
C ALA A 198 9.56 -9.85 -4.74
N THR A 199 10.49 -10.42 -4.01
CA THR A 199 10.47 -10.62 -2.57
C THR A 199 11.33 -9.55 -1.90
N SER A 200 11.14 -9.31 -0.60
CA SER A 200 12.02 -8.42 0.19
C SER A 200 13.50 -8.82 0.07
N THR A 201 13.78 -10.13 -0.05
CA THR A 201 15.14 -10.65 -0.27
C THR A 201 15.73 -10.22 -1.61
N GLU A 202 14.92 -10.20 -2.67
CA GLU A 202 15.35 -9.76 -4.01
C GLU A 202 15.56 -8.25 -4.06
N ILE A 203 14.74 -7.46 -3.34
CA ILE A 203 14.96 -6.02 -3.18
C ILE A 203 16.30 -5.76 -2.49
N LEU A 204 16.58 -6.42 -1.37
CA LEU A 204 17.87 -6.31 -0.68
C LEU A 204 19.05 -6.78 -1.56
N GLY A 205 18.85 -7.87 -2.32
CA GLY A 205 19.83 -8.34 -3.28
C GLY A 205 20.12 -7.32 -4.37
N ALA A 206 19.09 -6.67 -4.90
CA ALA A 206 19.20 -5.61 -5.90
C ALA A 206 19.91 -4.37 -5.35
N LEU A 207 19.62 -3.95 -4.12
CA LEU A 207 20.33 -2.87 -3.43
C LEU A 207 21.82 -3.19 -3.26
N ARG A 208 22.15 -4.41 -2.81
CA ARG A 208 23.55 -4.87 -2.68
C ARG A 208 24.28 -4.94 -4.02
N ALA A 209 23.56 -5.24 -5.10
CA ALA A 209 24.07 -5.21 -6.46
C ALA A 209 24.19 -3.79 -7.05
N GLY A 210 23.89 -2.74 -6.26
CA GLY A 210 24.03 -1.35 -6.67
C GLY A 210 22.90 -0.80 -7.53
N ARG A 211 21.73 -1.46 -7.58
CA ARG A 211 20.54 -0.84 -8.19
C ARG A 211 20.10 0.37 -7.39
N ASP A 212 19.55 1.36 -8.08
CA ASP A 212 19.01 2.54 -7.41
C ASP A 212 17.83 2.11 -6.50
N ALA A 213 17.93 2.44 -5.21
CA ALA A 213 16.87 2.20 -4.25
C ALA A 213 15.54 2.86 -4.67
N ARG A 214 15.64 3.97 -5.42
CA ARG A 214 14.48 4.71 -5.94
C ARG A 214 13.75 3.99 -7.09
N ASP A 215 14.28 2.87 -7.56
CA ASP A 215 13.59 2.01 -8.52
C ASP A 215 12.89 0.83 -7.84
N LEU A 216 13.10 0.65 -6.53
CA LEU A 216 12.71 -0.55 -5.79
C LEU A 216 11.72 -0.29 -4.65
N ILE A 217 11.82 0.87 -3.97
CA ILE A 217 11.03 1.18 -2.77
C ILE A 217 10.38 2.55 -2.94
N LEU A 218 9.07 2.66 -2.72
CA LEU A 218 8.37 3.94 -2.81
C LEU A 218 8.48 4.69 -1.48
N THR A 219 9.12 5.85 -1.49
CA THR A 219 9.24 6.75 -0.34
C THR A 219 8.44 8.05 -0.56
N PRO A 220 8.18 8.84 0.50
CA PRO A 220 7.51 10.14 0.39
C PRO A 220 8.17 11.10 -0.60
N ASP A 221 9.50 11.25 -0.56
CA ASP A 221 10.22 12.19 -1.45
C ASP A 221 10.12 11.77 -2.92
N MET A 222 10.14 10.48 -3.21
CA MET A 222 10.02 9.97 -4.56
C MET A 222 8.63 10.21 -5.13
N LEU A 223 7.59 9.96 -4.33
CA LEU A 223 6.23 10.23 -4.75
C LEU A 223 6.00 11.75 -4.87
N LYS A 224 6.57 12.54 -3.96
CA LYS A 224 6.55 14.00 -4.03
C LYS A 224 7.17 14.51 -5.33
N GLU A 225 8.35 14.02 -5.68
CA GLU A 225 9.04 14.36 -6.93
C GLU A 225 8.17 14.03 -8.14
N ALA A 226 7.62 12.80 -8.21
CA ALA A 226 6.80 12.33 -9.32
C ALA A 226 5.51 13.15 -9.51
N LEU A 227 4.95 13.69 -8.42
CA LEU A 227 3.75 14.52 -8.42
C LEU A 227 4.03 16.02 -8.47
N SER A 228 5.30 16.42 -8.49
CA SER A 228 5.73 17.82 -8.56
C SER A 228 5.96 18.26 -10.02
N GLY A 229 6.78 19.31 -10.22
CA GLY A 229 7.22 19.76 -11.54
C GLY A 229 6.05 20.08 -12.48
N GLY A 230 5.96 19.35 -13.59
CA GLY A 230 4.93 19.53 -14.61
C GLY A 230 3.49 19.32 -14.13
N LEU A 231 3.29 18.71 -12.96
CA LEU A 231 1.99 18.53 -12.32
C LEU A 231 1.71 19.52 -11.19
N ALA A 232 2.58 20.50 -10.93
CA ALA A 232 2.44 21.42 -9.81
C ALA A 232 1.04 22.05 -9.73
N GLN A 233 0.51 22.56 -10.84
CA GLN A 233 -0.82 23.20 -10.88
C GLN A 233 -2.00 22.23 -11.03
N VAL A 234 -1.74 20.96 -11.33
CA VAL A 234 -2.79 19.95 -11.54
C VAL A 234 -3.38 19.52 -10.18
N PRO A 235 -4.71 19.46 -10.00
CA PRO A 235 -5.33 18.83 -8.83
C PRO A 235 -4.88 17.38 -8.63
N LYS A 236 -4.50 17.01 -7.41
CA LYS A 236 -3.98 15.68 -7.06
C LYS A 236 -4.84 15.07 -5.96
N PHE A 237 -5.26 13.84 -6.13
CA PHE A 237 -6.02 13.07 -5.15
C PHE A 237 -5.27 11.78 -4.87
N VAL A 238 -4.62 11.68 -3.71
CA VAL A 238 -3.75 10.55 -3.37
C VAL A 238 -4.32 9.80 -2.17
N VAL A 239 -4.49 8.50 -2.33
CA VAL A 239 -5.03 7.61 -1.31
C VAL A 239 -4.02 6.49 -1.07
N LEU A 240 -3.54 6.37 0.17
CA LEU A 240 -2.51 5.41 0.56
C LEU A 240 -3.07 4.41 1.58
N GLN A 241 -3.41 3.22 1.10
CA GLN A 241 -3.72 2.06 1.92
C GLN A 241 -2.41 1.33 2.24
N GLY A 242 -2.08 1.24 3.53
CA GLY A 242 -0.91 0.53 4.05
C GLY A 242 -0.65 0.87 5.52
N CYS A 243 0.14 0.06 6.20
CA CYS A 243 0.63 0.37 7.55
C CYS A 243 1.51 1.62 7.50
N PHE A 244 1.43 2.46 8.54
CA PHE A 244 2.24 3.67 8.68
C PHE A 244 2.12 4.68 7.52
N SER A 245 1.10 4.54 6.65
CA SER A 245 0.99 5.33 5.42
C SER A 245 0.77 6.82 5.66
N GLY A 246 0.32 7.21 6.86
CA GLY A 246 0.28 8.59 7.33
C GLY A 246 1.66 9.27 7.39
N GLY A 247 2.75 8.49 7.40
CA GLY A 247 4.13 8.98 7.34
C GLY A 247 4.49 9.70 6.03
N PHE A 248 3.66 9.58 5.00
CA PHE A 248 3.76 10.37 3.77
C PHE A 248 3.19 11.80 3.95
N PHE A 249 2.43 12.05 5.03
CA PHE A 249 1.67 13.29 5.26
C PHE A 249 2.27 14.12 6.37
N GLU A 250 2.63 13.42 7.44
CA GLU A 250 3.09 13.94 8.72
C GLU A 250 4.29 13.10 9.15
N GLU A 251 5.34 13.77 9.58
CA GLU A 251 6.53 13.15 10.12
C GLU A 251 6.96 13.93 11.35
N THR A 252 7.38 13.18 12.38
CA THR A 252 7.86 13.72 13.65
C THR A 252 9.36 13.99 13.61
N ALA A 253 10.11 13.29 12.77
CA ALA A 253 11.52 13.52 12.50
C ALA A 253 11.76 14.78 11.62
N PRO A 254 12.35 15.86 12.17
CA PRO A 254 12.51 17.13 11.44
C PRO A 254 13.27 16.99 10.12
N GLN A 255 14.23 16.05 10.03
CA GLN A 255 15.08 15.84 8.87
C GLN A 255 14.33 15.31 7.63
N HIS A 256 13.14 14.73 7.80
CA HIS A 256 12.32 14.22 6.69
C HIS A 256 11.08 15.09 6.41
N SER A 257 10.92 16.21 7.14
CA SER A 257 9.78 17.11 6.95
C SER A 257 9.65 17.66 5.52
N GLN A 258 10.76 17.81 4.80
CA GLN A 258 10.80 18.27 3.41
C GLN A 258 10.36 17.22 2.40
N ASP A 259 10.19 15.96 2.80
CA ASP A 259 9.82 14.85 1.92
C ASP A 259 8.29 14.69 1.83
N LEU A 260 7.54 15.37 2.69
CA LEU A 260 6.09 15.17 2.87
C LEU A 260 5.27 15.64 1.66
N LEU A 261 4.26 14.84 1.30
CA LEU A 261 3.31 15.15 0.23
C LEU A 261 2.43 16.35 0.54
N SER A 262 2.19 16.63 1.84
CA SER A 262 1.40 17.78 2.32
C SER A 262 2.01 19.13 1.92
N GLN A 263 3.27 19.14 1.47
CA GLN A 263 3.92 20.33 0.94
C GLN A 263 3.60 20.61 -0.54
N LEU A 264 2.98 19.67 -1.26
CA LEU A 264 2.59 19.88 -2.65
C LEU A 264 1.34 20.77 -2.74
N PRO A 265 1.25 21.67 -3.73
CA PRO A 265 0.03 22.43 -3.98
C PRO A 265 -1.05 21.57 -4.66
N ASN A 266 -2.31 21.99 -4.48
CA ASN A 266 -3.50 21.41 -5.08
C ASN A 266 -3.63 19.91 -4.82
N ILE A 267 -3.41 19.47 -3.59
CA ILE A 267 -3.43 18.06 -3.20
C ILE A 267 -4.49 17.76 -2.15
N THR A 268 -5.13 16.60 -2.29
CA THR A 268 -5.95 15.93 -1.28
C THR A 268 -5.33 14.57 -0.99
N LEU A 269 -5.15 14.25 0.30
CA LEU A 269 -4.45 13.07 0.80
C LEU A 269 -5.36 12.31 1.78
N LEU A 270 -5.47 11.00 1.63
CA LEU A 270 -6.11 10.09 2.58
C LEU A 270 -5.19 8.90 2.88
N SER A 271 -4.99 8.55 4.15
CA SER A 271 -4.19 7.39 4.56
C SER A 271 -5.01 6.40 5.37
N ALA A 272 -4.68 5.11 5.23
CA ALA A 272 -5.30 4.05 6.01
C ALA A 272 -4.92 4.03 7.49
N ALA A 273 -3.75 4.58 7.82
CA ALA A 273 -3.26 4.64 9.19
C ALA A 273 -2.48 5.92 9.45
N ARG A 274 -2.36 6.29 10.72
CA ARG A 274 -1.41 7.30 11.20
C ARG A 274 0.03 6.78 11.06
N HIS A 275 1.00 7.70 10.99
CA HIS A 275 2.42 7.38 10.79
C HIS A 275 3.00 6.37 11.81
N ASP A 276 2.45 6.25 13.02
CA ASP A 276 2.89 5.31 14.07
C ASP A 276 1.88 4.16 14.31
N ARG A 277 0.97 3.92 13.35
CA ARG A 277 -0.07 2.90 13.44
C ARG A 277 -0.05 1.95 12.26
N SER A 278 -0.43 0.70 12.52
CA SER A 278 -0.68 -0.30 11.50
C SER A 278 -2.07 -0.10 10.87
N SER A 279 -2.23 -0.57 9.64
CA SER A 279 -3.54 -0.78 9.00
C SER A 279 -3.87 -2.28 9.04
N PHE A 280 -5.13 -2.65 8.80
CA PHE A 280 -5.61 -4.02 9.04
C PHE A 280 -6.36 -4.62 7.83
N GLY A 281 -6.52 -5.95 7.84
CA GLY A 281 -7.27 -6.70 6.82
C GLY A 281 -6.44 -7.11 5.60
N CYS A 282 -5.11 -7.11 5.70
CA CYS A 282 -4.21 -7.58 4.64
C CYS A 282 -3.81 -9.06 4.77
N GLU A 283 -4.45 -9.81 5.66
CA GLU A 283 -4.16 -11.24 5.87
C GLU A 283 -4.75 -12.12 4.75
N PRO A 284 -4.08 -13.23 4.36
CA PRO A 284 -4.64 -14.19 3.41
C PRO A 284 -6.06 -14.63 3.78
N GLY A 285 -6.95 -14.72 2.78
CA GLY A 285 -8.36 -15.04 2.98
C GLY A 285 -9.26 -13.84 3.33
N SER A 286 -8.70 -12.67 3.64
CA SER A 286 -9.47 -11.42 3.74
C SER A 286 -9.90 -10.96 2.36
N SER A 287 -11.14 -10.50 2.21
CA SER A 287 -11.65 -10.07 0.90
C SER A 287 -11.12 -8.71 0.46
N THR A 288 -10.93 -7.81 1.41
CA THR A 288 -10.42 -6.45 1.26
C THR A 288 -9.75 -6.06 2.58
N THR A 289 -8.86 -5.07 2.53
CA THR A 289 -8.35 -4.41 3.71
C THR A 289 -9.46 -3.59 4.37
N PHE A 290 -9.35 -3.31 5.68
CA PHE A 290 -10.41 -2.60 6.40
C PHE A 290 -10.63 -1.20 5.82
N PHE A 291 -9.54 -0.48 5.56
CA PHE A 291 -9.62 0.83 4.94
C PHE A 291 -10.08 0.74 3.48
N GLY A 292 -9.47 -0.12 2.67
CA GLY A 292 -9.77 -0.22 1.25
C GLY A 292 -11.22 -0.64 0.98
N GLY A 293 -11.72 -1.64 1.70
CA GLY A 293 -13.10 -2.10 1.61
C GLY A 293 -14.11 -1.01 1.99
N VAL A 294 -13.90 -0.32 3.12
CA VAL A 294 -14.78 0.78 3.55
C VAL A 294 -14.70 1.96 2.57
N TYR A 295 -13.50 2.35 2.16
CA TYR A 295 -13.28 3.44 1.21
C TYR A 295 -13.97 3.17 -0.13
N ASN A 296 -13.79 1.98 -0.71
CA ASN A 296 -14.44 1.57 -1.95
C ASN A 296 -15.96 1.56 -1.83
N ALA A 297 -16.49 1.06 -0.72
CA ALA A 297 -17.93 1.01 -0.48
C ALA A 297 -18.56 2.41 -0.36
N LEU A 298 -17.89 3.35 0.31
CA LEU A 298 -18.34 4.74 0.41
C LEU A 298 -18.26 5.46 -0.94
N LEU A 299 -17.16 5.28 -1.67
CA LEU A 299 -16.99 5.86 -3.00
C LEU A 299 -18.03 5.33 -4.00
N ALA A 300 -18.47 4.07 -3.84
CA ALA A 300 -19.50 3.46 -4.67
C ALA A 300 -20.89 4.07 -4.54
N GLN A 301 -21.20 4.72 -3.41
CA GLN A 301 -22.51 5.32 -3.18
C GLN A 301 -22.72 6.56 -4.06
N HIS A 302 -21.63 7.27 -4.38
CA HIS A 302 -21.66 8.50 -5.17
C HIS A 302 -20.45 8.58 -6.11
N PRO A 303 -20.39 7.74 -7.16
CA PRO A 303 -19.31 7.80 -8.15
C PRO A 303 -19.37 9.15 -8.87
N ALA A 304 -18.30 9.94 -8.76
CA ALA A 304 -18.22 11.30 -9.30
C ALA A 304 -16.80 11.60 -9.78
N ASP A 305 -16.63 12.70 -10.51
CA ASP A 305 -15.30 13.24 -10.80
C ASP A 305 -14.55 13.51 -9.48
N PRO A 306 -13.27 13.10 -9.32
CA PRO A 306 -12.50 13.38 -8.12
C PRO A 306 -12.51 14.83 -7.65
N ARG A 307 -12.67 15.79 -8.57
CA ARG A 307 -12.74 17.22 -8.27
C ARG A 307 -14.03 17.63 -7.55
N GLU A 308 -15.08 16.83 -7.66
CA GLU A 308 -16.41 17.11 -7.12
C GLU A 308 -16.72 16.32 -5.84
N ILE A 309 -15.88 15.34 -5.49
CA ILE A 309 -16.07 14.53 -4.29
C ILE A 309 -15.84 15.38 -3.03
N ALA A 310 -16.79 15.31 -2.09
CA ALA A 310 -16.67 15.89 -0.76
C ALA A 310 -15.69 15.06 0.11
N TRP A 311 -14.40 15.10 -0.20
CA TRP A 311 -13.37 14.22 0.36
C TRP A 311 -13.30 14.21 1.88
N LYS A 312 -13.47 15.37 2.53
CA LYS A 312 -13.50 15.47 3.98
C LYS A 312 -14.67 14.68 4.59
N SER A 313 -15.85 14.80 4.00
CA SER A 313 -17.04 14.06 4.44
C SER A 313 -16.88 12.55 4.21
N LEU A 314 -16.32 12.16 3.06
CA LEU A 314 -16.01 10.76 2.76
C LEU A 314 -15.01 10.18 3.78
N TRP A 315 -13.95 10.91 4.11
CA TRP A 315 -12.98 10.49 5.13
C TRP A 315 -13.61 10.40 6.53
N MET A 316 -14.45 11.35 6.93
CA MET A 316 -15.14 11.28 8.23
C MET A 316 -16.03 10.04 8.34
N ALA A 317 -16.76 9.70 7.27
CA ALA A 317 -17.55 8.48 7.21
C ALA A 317 -16.65 7.24 7.27
N ALA A 318 -15.57 7.20 6.48
CA ALA A 318 -14.62 6.09 6.48
C ALA A 318 -13.99 5.87 7.86
N GLN A 319 -13.56 6.94 8.54
CA GLN A 319 -12.99 6.87 9.88
C GLN A 319 -13.96 6.27 10.89
N ALA A 320 -15.25 6.66 10.83
CA ALA A 320 -16.29 6.12 11.71
C ALA A 320 -16.56 4.63 11.47
N ASP A 321 -16.64 4.21 10.20
CA ASP A 321 -16.91 2.82 9.83
C ASP A 321 -15.70 1.90 10.12
N ILE A 322 -14.48 2.39 9.87
CA ILE A 322 -13.24 1.68 10.19
C ILE A 322 -13.10 1.50 11.69
N ALA A 323 -13.32 2.54 12.50
CA ALA A 323 -13.24 2.42 13.97
C ALA A 323 -14.24 1.37 14.52
N GLN A 324 -15.45 1.29 13.95
CA GLN A 324 -16.41 0.26 14.31
C GLN A 324 -15.95 -1.14 13.90
N LEU A 325 -15.39 -1.28 12.70
CA LEU A 325 -14.84 -2.54 12.20
C LEU A 325 -13.67 -3.00 13.06
N GLU A 326 -12.71 -2.13 13.34
CA GLU A 326 -11.56 -2.44 14.19
C GLU A 326 -11.97 -2.87 15.61
N LYS A 327 -12.97 -2.19 16.19
CA LYS A 327 -13.53 -2.56 17.49
C LYS A 327 -14.19 -3.95 17.47
N ARG A 328 -14.93 -4.27 16.40
CA ARG A 328 -15.58 -5.58 16.22
C ARG A 328 -14.54 -6.70 16.07
N GLU A 329 -13.50 -6.45 15.29
CA GLU A 329 -12.40 -7.39 15.05
C GLU A 329 -11.35 -7.39 16.18
N LYS A 330 -11.53 -6.53 17.19
CA LYS A 330 -10.69 -6.43 18.40
C LYS A 330 -9.21 -6.19 18.10
N VAL A 331 -8.93 -5.46 17.02
CA VAL A 331 -7.57 -5.02 16.70
C VAL A 331 -7.22 -3.77 17.51
N SER A 332 -5.97 -3.69 17.96
CA SER A 332 -5.48 -2.60 18.81
C SER A 332 -3.96 -2.48 18.67
N PRO A 333 -3.39 -1.25 18.66
CA PRO A 333 -4.08 0.05 18.66
C PRO A 333 -4.85 0.32 17.34
N PRO A 334 -5.86 1.22 17.33
CA PRO A 334 -6.63 1.53 16.12
C PRO A 334 -5.75 2.21 15.05
N SER A 335 -6.10 2.07 13.77
CA SER A 335 -5.26 2.58 12.67
C SER A 335 -5.23 4.12 12.60
N LEU A 336 -6.32 4.77 13.00
CA LEU A 336 -6.51 6.22 12.94
C LEU A 336 -6.26 6.81 11.52
N PRO A 337 -7.13 6.50 10.53
CA PRO A 337 -6.99 7.02 9.16
C PRO A 337 -6.88 8.56 9.13
N GLN A 338 -5.98 9.11 8.31
CA GLN A 338 -5.73 10.57 8.25
C GLN A 338 -6.25 11.20 6.95
N PHE A 339 -6.49 12.50 7.00
CA PHE A 339 -6.90 13.32 5.87
C PHE A 339 -6.17 14.67 5.89
N TYR A 340 -5.74 15.11 4.72
CA TYR A 340 -5.21 16.45 4.48
C TYR A 340 -5.70 16.95 3.11
N SER A 341 -6.02 18.24 3.00
CA SER A 341 -6.27 18.84 1.69
C SER A 341 -5.91 20.33 1.69
N ASN A 342 -5.23 20.76 0.63
CA ASN A 342 -5.06 22.17 0.27
C ASN A 342 -5.64 22.48 -1.13
N TYR A 343 -6.30 21.49 -1.73
CA TYR A 343 -7.14 21.66 -2.91
C TYR A 343 -8.45 22.35 -2.50
N ARG A 344 -8.92 23.30 -3.31
CA ARG A 344 -10.09 24.13 -3.02
C ARG A 344 -11.30 23.70 -3.81
#